data_AF-J7Q8F5-F1
#
_entry.id   AF-J7Q8F5-F1
#
_cell.length_a   1.000
_cell.length_b   1.000
_cell.length_c   1.000
_cell.angle_alpha   90.00
_cell.angle_beta   90.00
_cell.angle_gamma   90.00
#
_symmetry.space_group_name_H-M   'P 1'
#
loop_
_entity.id
_entity.type
_entity.pdbx_description
1 polymer ?
#
loop_
_entity_poly.entity_id
_entity_poly.type
_entity_poly.pdbx_seq_one_letter_code
_entity_poly.pdbx_strand_id
1 'polypeptide(L)' 'MAFGLGVLRLPSRDFWSMTPRELFCAAEGVYGVAPGAPSRAALEDLMRQFPDSQGST' A
#
# COMPACT_ATOMS: atom_id res chain seq x y z
N MET A 1 9.46 2.66 6.79
CA MET A 1 10.27 2.11 7.90
C MET A 1 9.54 1.02 8.67
N ALA A 2 8.31 1.25 9.17
CA ALA A 2 7.57 0.25 9.96
C ALA A 2 7.39 -1.09 9.22
N PHE A 3 7.08 -1.08 7.92
CA PHE A 3 7.01 -2.29 7.13
C PHE A 3 8.37 -3.04 7.05
N GLY A 4 9.42 -2.38 6.54
CA GLY A 4 10.73 -3.01 6.37
C GLY A 4 11.39 -3.50 7.66
N LEU A 5 11.51 -2.63 8.67
CA LEU A 5 12.23 -2.94 9.91
C LEU A 5 11.36 -3.60 10.99
N GLY A 6 10.05 -3.38 10.93
CA GLY A 6 9.10 -3.90 11.92
C GLY A 6 8.40 -5.17 11.46
N VAL A 7 7.74 -5.12 10.30
CA VAL A 7 6.95 -6.25 9.78
C VAL A 7 7.84 -7.32 9.17
N LEU A 8 8.74 -6.95 8.25
CA LEU A 8 9.69 -7.89 7.66
C LEU A 8 10.86 -8.22 8.60
N ARG A 9 11.06 -7.41 9.65
CA ARG A 9 12.15 -7.53 10.65
C ARG A 9 13.54 -7.59 10.01
N LEU A 10 13.71 -6.96 8.85
CA LEU A 10 14.99 -6.93 8.14
C LEU A 10 15.90 -5.85 8.74
N PRO A 11 17.22 -6.11 8.82
CA PRO A 11 18.19 -5.04 9.06
C PRO A 11 18.08 -3.97 7.97
N SER A 12 18.34 -2.71 8.33
CA SER A 12 18.21 -1.57 7.40
C SER A 12 19.00 -1.75 6.11
N ARG A 13 20.22 -2.29 6.19
CA ARG A 13 21.07 -2.55 5.03
C ARG A 13 20.37 -3.49 4.03
N ASP A 14 19.81 -4.58 4.54
CA ASP A 14 19.24 -5.62 3.68
C ASP A 14 17.94 -5.12 3.06
N PHE A 15 17.09 -4.44 3.84
CA PHE A 15 15.88 -3.77 3.32
C PHE A 15 16.18 -2.77 2.20
N TRP A 16 17.21 -1.94 2.36
CA TRP A 16 17.59 -0.95 1.34
C TRP A 16 18.33 -1.54 0.14
N SER A 17 18.82 -2.78 0.25
CA SER A 17 19.44 -3.50 -0.87
C SER A 17 18.43 -4.24 -1.75
N MET A 18 17.18 -4.41 -1.28
CA MET A 18 16.13 -5.10 -2.04
C MET A 18 15.74 -4.32 -3.28
N THR A 19 15.44 -5.05 -4.34
CA THR A 19 14.81 -4.51 -5.53
C THR A 19 13.32 -4.21 -5.27
N PRO A 20 12.69 -3.30 -6.05
CA PRO A 20 11.25 -3.06 -5.95
C PRO A 20 10.39 -4.32 -6.14
N ARG A 21 10.85 -5.27 -6.97
CA ARG A 21 10.15 -6.53 -7.23
C ARG A 21 10.19 -7.46 -6.01
N GLU A 22 11.34 -7.59 -5.36
CA GLU A 22 11.46 -8.35 -4.11
C GLU A 22 10.63 -7.72 -3.00
N LEU A 23 10.62 -6.38 -2.93
CA LEU A 23 9.77 -5.67 -1.96
C LEU A 23 8.28 -5.95 -2.20
N PHE A 24 7.85 -5.97 -3.46
CA PHE A 24 6.47 -6.30 -3.82
C PHE A 24 6.11 -7.73 -3.42
N CYS A 25 6.96 -8.71 -3.75
CA CYS A 25 6.77 -10.10 -3.33
C CYS A 25 6.76 -10.27 -1.80
N ALA A 26 7.60 -9.53 -1.07
CA ALA A 26 7.58 -9.54 0.39
C ALA A 26 6.25 -8.98 0.95
N ALA A 27 5.71 -7.92 0.35
CA ALA A 27 4.40 -7.38 0.71
C ALA A 27 3.27 -8.39 0.44
N GLU A 28 3.29 -9.06 -0.72
CA GLU A 28 2.33 -10.12 -1.04
C GLU A 28 2.44 -11.31 -0.09
N GLY A 29 3.66 -11.70 0.33
CA GLY A 29 3.85 -12.79 1.27
C GLY A 29 3.29 -12.51 2.67
N VAL A 30 3.26 -11.24 3.10
CA VAL A 30 2.73 -10.83 4.41
C VAL A 30 1.23 -10.59 4.37
N TYR A 31 0.76 -9.86 3.36
CA TYR A 31 -0.63 -9.37 3.30
C TYR A 31 -1.53 -10.17 2.35
N GLY A 32 -0.96 -11.10 1.60
CA GLY A 32 -1.63 -11.74 0.46
C GLY A 32 -1.58 -10.86 -0.79
N VAL A 33 -2.06 -11.42 -1.90
CA VAL A 33 -2.21 -10.66 -3.15
C VAL A 33 -3.31 -9.64 -2.97
N ALA A 34 -2.97 -8.36 -3.06
CA ALA A 34 -3.95 -7.30 -2.97
C ALA A 34 -4.96 -7.44 -4.14
N PRO A 35 -6.26 -7.21 -3.89
CA PRO A 35 -7.20 -7.04 -5.00
C PRO A 35 -6.71 -5.89 -5.88
N GLY A 36 -6.88 -6.04 -7.20
CA GLY A 36 -6.45 -5.05 -8.17
C GLY A 36 -7.07 -3.67 -7.90
N ALA A 37 -6.48 -2.64 -8.52
CA ALA A 37 -7.01 -1.29 -8.42
C ALA A 37 -8.51 -1.25 -8.76
N PRO A 38 -9.32 -0.45 -8.03
CA PRO A 38 -10.75 -0.36 -8.29
C PRO A 38 -10.98 0.11 -9.73
N SER A 39 -12.06 -0.36 -10.33
CA SER A 39 -12.50 0.18 -11.62
C SER A 39 -12.82 1.67 -11.47
N ARG A 40 -12.80 2.41 -12.59
CA ARG A 40 -13.18 3.83 -12.59
C ARG A 40 -14.57 4.05 -11.98
N ALA A 41 -15.54 3.20 -12.31
CA ALA A 41 -16.89 3.29 -11.76
C ALA A 41 -16.92 3.05 -10.25
N ALA A 42 -16.15 2.08 -9.74
CA ALA A 42 -16.04 1.84 -8.30
C ALA A 42 -15.37 3.01 -7.57
N LEU A 43 -14.34 3.61 -8.17
CA LEU A 43 -13.71 4.81 -7.63
C LEU A 43 -14.66 6.02 -7.59
N GLU A 44 -15.42 6.26 -8.67
CA GLU A 44 -16.43 7.32 -8.72
C GLU A 44 -17.54 7.12 -7.68
N ASP A 45 -17.91 5.87 -7.40
CA ASP A 45 -18.87 5.56 -6.34
C ASP A 45 -18.30 5.86 -4.95
N LEU A 46 -17.04 5.49 -4.70
CA LEU A 46 -16.34 5.84 -3.45
C LEU A 46 -16.25 7.35 -3.24
N MET A 47 -15.92 8.12 -4.29
CA MET A 47 -15.85 9.58 -4.20
C MET A 47 -17.21 10.23 -3.90
N ARG A 48 -18.31 9.67 -4.42
CA ARG A 48 -19.67 10.11 -4.09
C ARG A 48 -20.06 9.78 -2.65
N GLN A 49 -19.65 8.61 -2.16
CA GLN A 49 -19.93 8.17 -0.78
C GLN A 49 -19.10 8.92 0.27
N PHE A 50 -17.86 9.28 -0.07
CA PHE A 50 -16.91 9.96 0.83
C PHE A 50 -16.38 11.24 0.18
N PRO A 51 -17.19 12.32 0.09
CA PRO A 51 -16.75 13.57 -0.50
C PRO A 51 -15.68 14.25 0.37
N ASP A 52 -14.62 14.78 -0.25
CA ASP A 52 -13.46 15.40 0.42
C ASP A 52 -13.76 16.75 1.14
N SER A 53 -15.04 17.12 1.31
CA SER A 53 -15.44 18.42 1.85
C SER A 53 -15.63 18.41 3.37
N GLN A 54 -14.53 18.60 4.10
CA GLN A 54 -14.52 19.25 5.42
C GLN A 54 -13.37 20.29 5.43
N GLY A 55 -13.64 21.50 4.91
CA GLY A 55 -12.81 22.69 5.18
C GLY A 55 -12.51 23.61 3.99
N SER A 56 -13.42 24.53 3.67
CA SER A 56 -13.19 25.97 3.88
C SER A 56 -14.48 26.73 3.61
N THR A 57 -14.91 27.47 4.63
CA THR A 57 -15.71 28.69 4.50
C THR A 57 -14.99 29.71 3.61
#